data_AF-A0A2E5ME98-F1
#
_entry.id   AF-A0A2E5ME98-F1
#
_cell.length_a   1.000
_cell.length_b   1.000
_cell.length_c   1.000
_cell.angle_alpha   90.00
_cell.angle_beta   90.00
_cell.angle_gamma   90.00
#
_symmetry.space_group_name_H-M   'P 1'
#
loop_
_entity.id
_entity.type
_entity.pdbx_description
1 polymer ?
#
loop_
_entity_poly.entity_id
_entity_poly.type
_entity_poly.pdbx_seq_one_letter_code
_entity_poly.pdbx_strand_id
1 'polypeptide(L)'
;MSRYKTMIRNSRSRASRQQLAETQRKFVRGVLLLIGATLVIIFIFGDHGLFQLYKLKQERKEVQEHIAQLRENRETLIAEKNRLENDLEYIEKLAREKYRMAKPGEKVFKVVPKKESDDIKKK
;
A
#
# COMPACT_ATOMS: atom_id res chain seq x y z
N MET A 1 -78.48 -55.37 -19.72
CA MET A 1 -78.42 -54.22 -18.81
C MET A 1 -77.03 -54.12 -18.19
N SER A 2 -76.49 -52.91 -18.22
CA SER A 2 -75.34 -52.32 -17.52
C SER A 2 -73.99 -53.06 -17.43
N ARG A 3 -73.04 -52.59 -18.24
CA ARG A 3 -71.59 -52.76 -18.07
C ARG A 3 -71.06 -51.67 -17.14
N TYR A 4 -70.65 -52.00 -15.92
CA TYR A 4 -69.93 -51.04 -15.07
C TYR A 4 -68.42 -51.18 -15.25
N LYS A 5 -67.83 -50.09 -15.75
CA LYS A 5 -66.40 -49.86 -15.92
C LYS A 5 -65.80 -49.50 -14.56
N THR A 6 -64.86 -50.29 -14.07
CA THR A 6 -64.11 -50.00 -12.85
C THR A 6 -63.21 -48.79 -13.06
N MET A 7 -63.35 -47.80 -12.18
CA MET A 7 -62.60 -46.55 -12.21
C MET A 7 -61.31 -46.74 -11.41
N ILE A 8 -60.16 -46.80 -12.09
CA ILE A 8 -58.84 -46.90 -11.43
C ILE A 8 -58.53 -45.56 -10.76
N ARG A 9 -58.60 -45.53 -9.43
CA ARG A 9 -58.21 -44.38 -8.62
C ARG A 9 -56.69 -44.39 -8.47
N ASN A 10 -55.99 -43.66 -9.34
CA ASN A 10 -54.53 -43.51 -9.26
C ASN A 10 -54.16 -42.68 -8.03
N SER A 11 -53.88 -43.36 -6.93
CA SER A 11 -53.32 -42.80 -5.71
C SER A 11 -51.87 -42.38 -5.98
N ARG A 12 -51.65 -41.14 -6.43
CA ARG A 12 -50.30 -40.55 -6.47
C ARG A 12 -49.69 -40.66 -5.07
N SER A 13 -48.59 -41.41 -4.95
CA SER A 13 -48.01 -41.78 -3.66
C SER A 13 -47.57 -40.54 -2.89
N ARG A 14 -47.99 -40.42 -1.63
CA ARG A 14 -47.56 -39.35 -0.71
C ARG A 14 -46.02 -39.30 -0.56
N ALA A 15 -45.36 -40.44 -0.75
CA ALA A 15 -43.90 -40.56 -0.75
C ALA A 15 -43.22 -39.71 -1.84
N SER A 16 -43.78 -39.63 -3.06
CA SER A 16 -43.23 -38.81 -4.14
C SER A 16 -43.31 -37.30 -3.84
N ARG A 17 -44.39 -36.85 -3.17
CA ARG A 17 -44.52 -35.46 -2.70
C ARG A 17 -43.52 -35.11 -1.59
N GLN A 18 -43.23 -36.06 -0.70
CA GLN A 18 -42.23 -35.88 0.36
C GLN A 18 -40.81 -35.82 -0.20
N GLN A 19 -40.46 -36.68 -1.17
CA GLN A 19 -39.15 -36.66 -1.82
C GLN A 19 -38.90 -35.37 -2.63
N LEU A 20 -39.92 -34.87 -3.33
CA LEU A 20 -39.82 -33.59 -4.05
C LEU A 20 -39.63 -32.41 -3.09
N ALA A 21 -40.31 -32.40 -1.94
CA ALA A 21 -40.18 -31.36 -0.92
C ALA A 21 -38.78 -31.33 -0.29
N GLU A 22 -38.17 -32.49 -0.02
CA GLU A 22 -36.82 -32.57 0.54
C GLU A 22 -35.75 -32.14 -0.48
N THR A 23 -35.87 -32.54 -1.75
CA THR A 23 -34.98 -32.07 -2.82
C THR A 23 -35.14 -30.57 -3.08
N GLN A 24 -36.37 -30.05 -3.03
CA GLN A 24 -36.65 -28.62 -3.14
C GLN A 24 -36.02 -27.82 -1.98
N ARG A 25 -36.10 -28.32 -0.74
CA ARG A 25 -35.45 -27.68 0.42
C ARG A 25 -33.93 -27.64 0.28
N LYS A 26 -33.31 -28.70 -0.22
CA LYS A 26 -31.85 -28.75 -0.49
C LYS A 26 -31.47 -27.76 -1.58
N PHE A 27 -32.26 -27.67 -2.65
CA PHE A 27 -32.04 -26.71 -3.73
C PHE A 27 -32.17 -25.25 -3.24
N VAL A 28 -33.24 -24.94 -2.48
CA VAL A 28 -33.44 -23.60 -1.90
C VAL A 28 -32.30 -23.23 -0.95
N ARG A 29 -31.82 -24.15 -0.11
CA ARG A 29 -30.63 -23.92 0.72
C ARG A 29 -29.38 -23.65 -0.12
N GLY A 30 -29.16 -24.41 -1.19
CA GLY A 30 -28.03 -24.19 -2.10
C GLY A 30 -28.08 -22.82 -2.77
N VAL A 31 -29.26 -22.42 -3.26
CA VAL A 31 -29.46 -21.09 -3.87
C VAL A 31 -29.27 -19.97 -2.84
N LEU A 32 -29.79 -20.13 -1.61
CA LEU A 32 -29.59 -19.16 -0.53
C LEU A 32 -28.10 -19.02 -0.16
N LEU A 33 -27.36 -20.12 -0.10
CA LEU A 33 -25.92 -20.10 0.14
C LEU A 33 -25.17 -19.40 -0.99
N LEU A 34 -25.54 -19.64 -2.26
CA LEU A 34 -24.94 -18.96 -3.40
C LEU A 34 -25.20 -17.45 -3.36
N ILE A 35 -26.44 -17.03 -3.08
CA ILE A 35 -26.78 -15.60 -2.95
C ILE A 35 -26.02 -14.97 -1.77
N GLY A 36 -25.95 -15.66 -0.63
CA GLY A 36 -25.17 -15.19 0.51
C GLY A 36 -23.68 -15.03 0.16
N ALA A 37 -23.10 -16.02 -0.52
CA ALA A 37 -21.71 -15.98 -0.94
C ALA A 37 -21.44 -14.85 -1.95
N THR A 38 -22.31 -14.62 -2.93
CA THR A 38 -22.14 -13.53 -3.89
C THR A 38 -22.24 -12.16 -3.22
N LEU A 39 -23.14 -11.98 -2.25
CA LEU A 39 -23.23 -10.75 -1.47
C LEU A 39 -21.96 -10.50 -0.64
N VAL A 40 -21.40 -11.54 -0.01
CA VAL A 40 -20.15 -11.42 0.75
C VAL A 40 -18.98 -11.06 -0.18
N ILE A 41 -18.90 -11.68 -1.36
CA ILE A 41 -17.86 -11.36 -2.35
C ILE A 41 -17.98 -9.90 -2.80
N ILE A 42 -19.18 -9.44 -3.16
CA ILE A 42 -19.40 -8.04 -3.57
C ILE A 42 -19.14 -7.08 -2.41
N PHE A 43 -19.44 -7.46 -1.17
CA PHE A 43 -19.17 -6.62 0.00
C PHE A 43 -17.67 -6.49 0.30
N ILE A 44 -16.88 -7.54 0.04
CA ILE A 44 -15.42 -7.52 0.26
C ILE A 44 -14.69 -6.85 -0.92
N PHE A 45 -15.06 -7.23 -2.16
CA PHE A 45 -14.37 -6.85 -3.41
C PHE A 45 -15.06 -5.76 -4.22
N GLY A 46 -16.26 -5.32 -3.85
CA GLY A 46 -16.93 -4.22 -4.54
C GLY A 46 -16.20 -2.90 -4.35
N ASP A 47 -16.51 -1.91 -5.20
CA ASP A 47 -15.83 -0.61 -5.25
C ASP A 47 -15.79 0.13 -3.91
N HIS A 48 -16.73 -0.17 -3.01
CA HIS A 48 -16.83 0.42 -1.66
C HIS A 48 -16.61 -0.63 -0.55
N GLY A 49 -16.05 -1.77 -0.89
CA GLY A 49 -15.79 -2.86 0.04
C GLY A 49 -14.67 -2.55 1.03
N LEU A 50 -14.47 -3.47 1.97
CA LEU A 50 -13.47 -3.34 3.02
C LEU A 50 -12.04 -3.17 2.49
N PHE A 51 -11.74 -3.76 1.33
CA PHE A 51 -10.42 -3.66 0.70
C PHE A 51 -10.09 -2.22 0.28
N GLN A 52 -11.05 -1.52 -0.31
CA GLN A 52 -10.89 -0.13 -0.73
C GLN A 52 -10.65 0.79 0.47
N LEU A 53 -11.35 0.56 1.57
CA LEU A 53 -11.14 1.32 2.81
C LEU A 53 -9.74 1.10 3.39
N TYR A 54 -9.24 -0.13 3.35
CA TYR A 54 -7.88 -0.42 3.79
C TYR A 54 -6.83 0.28 2.92
N LYS A 55 -6.96 0.16 1.59
CA LYS A 55 -6.07 0.82 0.64
C LYS A 55 -6.09 2.34 0.81
N LEU A 56 -7.27 2.94 0.93
CA LEU A 56 -7.43 4.38 1.12
C LEU A 56 -6.84 4.87 2.44
N LYS A 57 -6.95 4.09 3.52
CA LYS A 57 -6.28 4.41 4.79
C LYS A 57 -4.76 4.40 4.65
N GLN A 58 -4.21 3.42 3.92
CA GLN A 58 -2.78 3.33 3.67
C GLN A 58 -2.28 4.49 2.82
N GLU A 59 -2.96 4.79 1.70
CA GLU A 59 -2.64 5.94 0.85
C GLU A 59 -2.70 7.26 1.63
N ARG A 60 -3.73 7.46 2.47
CA ARG A 60 -3.81 8.64 3.34
C ARG A 60 -2.63 8.74 4.30
N LYS A 61 -2.21 7.62 4.90
CA LYS A 61 -1.07 7.60 5.82
C LYS A 61 0.23 7.98 5.09
N GLU A 62 0.48 7.38 3.93
CA GLU A 62 1.68 7.67 3.12
C GLU A 62 1.72 9.15 2.70
N VAL A 63 0.60 9.68 2.19
CA VAL A 63 0.51 11.10 1.82
C VAL A 63 0.75 12.01 3.02
N GLN A 64 0.24 11.66 4.21
CA GLN A 64 0.48 12.44 5.43
C GLN A 64 1.95 12.42 5.85
N GLU A 65 2.61 11.27 5.79
CA GLU A 65 4.04 11.13 6.07
C GLU A 65 4.87 11.96 5.10
N HIS A 66 4.53 11.94 3.81
CA HIS A 66 5.20 12.76 2.80
C HIS A 66 5.01 14.25 3.09
N ILE A 67 3.80 14.68 3.46
CA ILE A 67 3.55 16.08 3.84
C ILE A 67 4.40 16.49 5.04
N ALA A 68 4.53 15.63 6.06
CA ALA A 68 5.34 15.89 7.23
C ALA A 68 6.83 16.05 6.86
N GLN A 69 7.38 15.13 6.08
CA GLN A 69 8.76 15.19 5.59
C GLN A 69 9.01 16.45 4.75
N LEU A 70 8.09 16.81 3.85
CA LEU A 70 8.21 18.03 3.04
C LEU A 70 8.20 19.30 3.90
N ARG A 71 7.42 19.32 4.98
CA ARG A 71 7.40 20.46 5.92
C ARG A 71 8.72 20.59 6.67
N GLU A 72 9.25 19.49 7.19
CA GLU A 72 10.57 19.48 7.85
C GLU A 72 11.69 19.92 6.89
N ASN A 73 11.71 19.39 5.67
CA ASN A 73 12.65 19.80 4.63
C ASN A 73 12.51 21.28 4.27
N ARG A 74 11.28 21.80 4.24
CA ARG A 74 11.04 23.22 3.98
C ARG A 74 11.60 24.08 5.12
N GLU A 75 11.36 23.71 6.37
CA GLU A 75 11.85 24.46 7.53
C GLU A 75 13.37 24.49 7.58
N THR A 76 14.03 23.34 7.36
CA THR A 76 15.49 23.25 7.30
C THR A 76 16.06 24.09 6.17
N LEU A 77 15.47 24.05 4.97
CA LEU A 77 15.89 24.87 3.84
C LEU A 77 15.68 26.36 4.08
N ILE A 78 14.59 26.76 4.75
CA ILE A 78 14.36 28.17 5.12
C ILE A 78 15.41 28.64 6.13
N ALA A 79 15.72 27.82 7.14
CA ALA A 79 16.75 28.14 8.12
C ALA A 79 18.13 28.26 7.45
N GLU A 80 18.46 27.35 6.54
CA GLU A 80 19.69 27.38 5.76
C GLU A 80 19.77 28.61 4.86
N LYS A 81 18.68 28.92 4.14
CA LYS A 81 18.58 30.14 3.34
C LYS A 81 18.83 31.38 4.19
N ASN A 82 18.21 31.47 5.36
CA ASN A 82 18.38 32.62 6.24
C ASN A 82 19.85 32.77 6.68
N ARG A 83 20.52 31.68 7.05
CA ARG A 83 21.96 31.70 7.37
C ARG A 83 22.80 32.17 6.19
N LEU A 84 22.52 31.68 4.98
CA LEU A 84 23.25 32.10 3.78
C LEU A 84 22.99 33.56 3.39
N GLU A 85 21.86 34.16 3.77
CA GLU A 85 21.54 35.56 3.48
C GLU A 85 22.07 36.53 4.54
N ASN A 86 22.04 36.13 5.81
CA ASN A 86 22.26 37.05 6.93
C ASN A 86 23.52 36.75 7.76
N ASP A 87 24.16 35.59 7.59
CA ASP A 87 25.31 35.17 8.40
C ASP A 87 26.60 35.07 7.56
N LEU A 88 27.41 36.12 7.62
CA LEU A 88 28.70 36.20 6.92
C LEU A 88 29.73 35.18 7.44
N GLU A 89 29.71 34.86 8.74
CA GLU A 89 30.64 33.88 9.32
C GLU A 89 30.31 32.48 8.83
N TYR A 90 29.02 32.15 8.74
CA TYR A 90 28.55 30.90 8.14
C TYR A 90 28.99 30.76 6.68
N ILE A 91 28.86 31.83 5.88
CA ILE A 91 29.29 31.84 4.48
C ILE A 91 30.81 31.66 4.37
N GLU A 92 31.61 32.36 5.17
CA GLU A 92 33.07 32.23 5.16
C GLU A 92 33.49 30.81 5.53
N LYS A 93 32.90 30.24 6.59
CA LYS A 93 33.14 28.85 6.99
C LYS A 93 32.80 27.88 5.87
N LEU A 94 31.63 28.03 5.24
CA LEU A 94 31.20 27.19 4.12
C LEU A 94 32.15 27.31 2.92
N ALA A 95 32.60 28.53 2.59
CA ALA A 95 33.55 28.80 1.52
C ALA A 95 34.90 28.11 1.77
N ARG A 96 35.42 28.19 3.00
CA ARG A 96 36.71 27.59 3.38
C ARG A 96 36.64 26.06 3.50
N GLU A 97 35.61 25.52 4.14
CA GLU A 97 35.51 24.08 4.42
C GLU A 97 35.01 23.28 3.21
N LYS A 98 33.90 23.70 2.61
CA LYS A 98 33.24 22.94 1.54
C LYS A 98 33.85 23.25 0.17
N TYR A 99 34.14 24.52 -0.09
CA TYR A 99 34.63 24.97 -1.40
C TYR A 99 36.14 25.20 -1.45
N ARG A 100 36.84 25.13 -0.30
CA ARG A 100 38.29 25.36 -0.18
C ARG A 100 38.73 26.70 -0.77
N MET A 101 37.86 27.70 -0.68
CA MET A 101 38.17 29.07 -1.06
C MET A 101 39.12 29.69 -0.04
N ALA A 102 40.04 30.50 -0.52
CA ALA A 102 41.01 31.22 0.30
C ALA A 102 41.20 32.63 -0.27
N LYS A 103 41.49 33.61 0.60
CA LYS A 103 41.76 34.98 0.15
C LYS A 103 43.07 35.05 -0.64
N PRO A 104 43.28 36.07 -1.49
CA PRO A 104 44.55 36.26 -2.17
C PRO A 104 45.72 36.28 -1.17
N GLY A 105 46.68 35.36 -1.35
CA GLY A 105 47.84 35.19 -0.45
C GLY A 105 47.72 34.08 0.59
N GLU A 106 46.55 33.47 0.79
CA GLU A 106 46.36 32.31 1.68
C GLU A 106 46.67 30.98 0.94
N LYS A 107 47.20 29.97 1.66
CA LYS A 107 47.53 28.64 1.11
C LYS A 107 46.57 27.57 1.61
N VAL A 108 46.00 26.79 0.69
CA VAL A 108 45.12 25.64 1.00
C VAL A 108 45.96 24.36 1.10
N PHE A 109 45.95 23.72 2.26
CA PHE A 109 46.63 22.44 2.47
C PHE A 109 45.66 21.27 2.31
N LYS A 110 46.01 20.29 1.47
CA LYS A 110 45.30 19.01 1.36
C LYS A 110 46.14 17.94 2.06
N VAL A 111 45.60 17.33 3.12
CA VAL A 111 46.24 16.19 3.78
C VAL A 111 46.15 14.99 2.82
N VAL A 112 47.30 14.55 2.32
CA VAL A 112 47.43 13.30 1.57
C VAL A 112 48.07 12.26 2.48
N PRO A 113 47.48 11.05 2.62
CA PRO A 113 48.09 9.98 3.38
C PRO A 113 49.41 9.58 2.71
N LYS A 114 50.45 9.38 3.53
CA LYS A 114 51.79 8.98 3.07
C LYS A 114 51.68 7.65 2.33
N LYS A 115 51.98 7.62 1.03
CA LYS A 115 52.19 6.35 0.30
C LYS A 115 53.52 5.77 0.76
N GLU A 116 53.47 4.59 1.37
CA GLU A 116 54.61 3.85 1.90
C GLU A 116 55.49 3.14 0.84
N SER A 117 55.36 3.48 -0.46
CA SER A 117 55.79 2.56 -1.54
C SER A 117 56.93 3.00 -2.45
N ASP A 118 57.67 4.09 -2.18
CA ASP A 118 58.70 4.57 -3.14
C ASP A 118 60.16 4.43 -2.65
N ASP A 119 60.41 3.88 -1.45
CA ASP A 119 61.77 3.75 -0.89
C ASP A 119 62.49 2.41 -1.21
N ILE A 120 61.90 1.50 -2.00
CA ILE A 120 62.51 0.16 -2.25
C ILE A 120 63.37 0.08 -3.54
N LYS A 121 63.42 1.11 -4.39
CA LYS A 121 64.21 1.06 -5.65
C LYS A 121 65.34 2.07 -5.74
N LYS A 122 66.19 2.14 -4.73
CA LYS A 122 67.58 2.62 -4.88
C LYS A 122 68.52 1.89 -3.91
N LYS A 123 68.92 0.68 -4.26
CA LYS A 123 70.22 0.13 -3.87
C LYS A 123 70.69 -0.90 -4.88
#